data_AF-A0A927IN19-F1
#
_entry.id   AF-A0A927IN19-F1
#
_cell.length_a   1.000
_cell.length_b   1.000
_cell.length_c   1.000
_cell.angle_alpha   90.00
_cell.angle_beta   90.00
_cell.angle_gamma   90.00
#
_symmetry.space_group_name_H-M   'P 1'
#
loop_
_entity.id
_entity.type
_entity.pdbx_description
1 polymer ?
#
loop_
_entity_poly.entity_id
_entity_poly.type
_entity_poly.pdbx_seq_one_letter_code
_entity_poly.pdbx_strand_id
1 'polypeptide(L)'
;MGRQIYGSPPVVTVQGTLTTLQSQAGRQPSQPSITSPSSGATLSNFTPTLSSSAFFVYNTDTHAGSQWQFANDSAFVNVVYDLATTASKTSLAVSSGAIAQVSGPLFARVRYISSASEVSPWSNAITMIRTASVSVTPQFLSTTNYRFAFTYAGTGIADSVSVKISASADMSNPIANTSVTLSGNAGNLDSVTCASMPGFATGTPYYVQVTSVGAGAIVSTATSQLALPTSSLALNTSTALYNPGNASITVINGVSGANSASIATQYSTSVNFTTVAYESTSGSIAATNLPGLATRASLYYCRFVVVAGTDRPVVGSPFALTAVQVLSGSGSGSISSAYSGSVLVSGIGGGGSGAGAPGSACGGGGSGYIVSQAYSVTAGQSFSYAVGAGGTGNSWADGNPGAATTFTLGGTTLTCAGGNGGKSQSGYSNGGTGGRNGGDGVYSGTGNYGGGGSPYNSGGAPGKAGSDAAPGYGGYGGYGYGAGGGGAVRSADYGGTGPAGGGAGGWPSGPQAGQGQFANVVAGGYGNAGYLQIQYTNW
;
A
#
# COMPACT_ATOMS: atom_id res chain seq x y z
N MET A 1 47.99 46.92 -44.36
CA MET A 1 46.99 47.34 -43.36
C MET A 1 45.63 47.39 -44.05
N GLY A 2 44.62 46.77 -43.45
CA GLY A 2 43.23 46.77 -43.92
C GLY A 2 42.45 45.67 -43.19
N ARG A 3 41.65 46.05 -42.19
CA ARG A 3 40.74 45.14 -41.46
C ARG A 3 39.37 45.24 -42.14
N GLN A 4 38.87 44.15 -42.72
CA GLN A 4 37.55 44.14 -43.36
C GLN A 4 36.51 43.59 -42.38
N ILE A 5 35.44 44.38 -42.18
CA ILE A 5 34.20 43.99 -41.51
C ILE A 5 33.13 43.79 -42.60
N TYR A 6 32.28 42.78 -42.39
CA TYR A 6 31.20 42.23 -43.22
C TYR A 6 30.53 43.18 -44.26
N GLY A 7 30.40 42.65 -45.48
CA GLY A 7 29.66 43.20 -46.62
C GLY A 7 30.18 42.55 -47.92
N SER A 8 29.30 42.27 -48.90
CA SER A 8 29.57 41.59 -50.19
C SER A 8 30.98 41.86 -50.75
N PRO A 9 31.74 40.84 -51.22
CA PRO A 9 33.19 40.98 -51.38
C PRO A 9 33.53 42.05 -52.43
N PRO A 10 34.36 43.06 -52.10
CA PRO A 10 34.96 43.91 -53.11
C PRO A 10 35.91 43.04 -53.95
N VAL A 11 35.78 43.14 -55.27
CA VAL A 11 36.74 42.52 -56.20
C VAL A 11 38.09 43.23 -56.02
N VAL A 12 39.00 42.59 -55.28
CA VAL A 12 40.39 43.04 -55.17
C VAL A 12 41.11 42.63 -56.45
N THR A 13 41.38 43.59 -57.33
CA THR A 13 42.22 43.34 -58.51
C THR A 13 43.68 43.56 -58.11
N VAL A 14 44.42 42.47 -57.92
CA VAL A 14 45.87 42.53 -57.66
C VAL A 14 46.60 42.53 -59.01
N GLN A 15 47.33 43.60 -59.33
CA GLN A 15 48.23 43.61 -60.48
C GLN A 15 49.63 43.17 -60.05
N GLY A 16 49.93 41.88 -60.24
CA GLY A 16 51.22 41.24 -59.93
C GLY A 16 51.08 39.73 -59.68
N THR A 17 52.19 39.00 -59.65
CA THR A 17 52.19 37.57 -59.30
C THR A 17 51.90 37.40 -57.81
N LEU A 18 50.69 36.91 -57.49
CA LEU A 18 50.28 36.57 -56.14
C LEU A 18 50.86 35.20 -55.78
N THR A 19 51.99 35.18 -55.06
CA THR A 19 52.68 33.92 -54.72
C THR A 19 52.09 33.21 -53.50
N THR A 20 51.32 33.90 -52.65
CA THR A 20 50.59 33.28 -51.51
C THR A 20 49.33 34.07 -51.14
N LEU A 21 48.22 33.36 -50.95
CA LEU A 21 47.03 33.83 -50.23
C LEU A 21 46.95 33.04 -48.93
N GLN A 22 47.17 33.68 -47.78
CA GLN A 22 46.87 33.06 -46.49
C GLN A 22 45.51 33.56 -46.01
N SER A 23 44.49 32.71 -46.04
CA SER A 23 43.32 32.91 -45.20
C SER A 23 43.77 32.74 -43.75
N GLN A 24 43.77 33.79 -42.96
CA GLN A 24 43.89 33.66 -41.50
C GLN A 24 42.64 32.90 -41.04
N ALA A 25 42.78 31.59 -40.83
CA ALA A 25 41.77 30.82 -40.12
C ALA A 25 41.52 31.53 -38.77
N GLY A 26 40.25 31.74 -38.44
CA GLY A 26 39.84 32.66 -37.37
C GLY A 26 40.65 32.48 -36.09
N ARG A 27 41.16 33.60 -35.54
CA ARG A 27 41.89 33.63 -34.27
C ARG A 27 40.99 33.34 -33.06
N GLN A 28 39.69 33.27 -33.28
CA GLN A 28 38.70 32.97 -32.26
C GLN A 28 38.75 31.48 -31.89
N PRO A 29 38.90 31.13 -30.60
CA PRO A 29 38.84 29.73 -30.18
C PRO A 29 37.49 29.10 -30.48
N SER A 30 37.52 27.79 -30.70
CA SER A 30 36.30 27.00 -30.91
C SER A 30 35.41 27.00 -29.67
N GLN A 31 34.10 26.88 -29.89
CA GLN A 31 33.13 26.77 -28.81
C GLN A 31 33.44 25.52 -27.95
N PRO A 32 33.65 25.67 -26.64
CA PRO A 32 33.85 24.52 -25.77
C PRO A 32 32.54 23.77 -25.49
N SER A 33 32.65 22.54 -25.00
CA SER A 33 31.54 21.77 -24.43
C SER A 33 31.86 21.33 -23.00
N ILE A 34 30.90 21.44 -22.08
CA ILE A 34 31.04 20.84 -20.75
C ILE A 34 30.84 19.33 -20.88
N THR A 35 31.82 18.56 -20.41
CA THR A 35 31.85 17.10 -20.48
C THR A 35 31.47 16.42 -19.17
N SER A 36 31.56 17.14 -18.05
CA SER A 36 31.11 16.66 -16.73
C SER A 36 30.77 17.83 -15.80
N PRO A 37 29.71 17.73 -14.96
CA PRO A 37 28.68 16.69 -14.98
C PRO A 37 27.86 16.67 -16.28
N SER A 38 27.15 15.58 -16.54
CA SER A 38 26.17 15.55 -17.64
C SER A 38 25.00 16.49 -17.35
N SER A 39 24.39 17.03 -18.42
CA SER A 39 23.18 17.83 -18.26
C SER A 39 22.05 16.99 -17.65
N GLY A 40 21.35 17.54 -16.66
CA GLY A 40 20.33 16.88 -15.84
C GLY A 40 20.87 16.19 -14.58
N ALA A 41 22.18 16.20 -14.32
CA ALA A 41 22.74 15.51 -13.15
C ALA A 41 22.29 16.15 -11.81
N THR A 42 21.93 15.32 -10.84
CA THR A 42 21.66 15.77 -9.46
C THR A 42 22.97 16.01 -8.72
N LEU A 43 23.08 17.17 -8.06
CA LEU A 43 24.25 17.50 -7.26
C LEU A 43 24.23 16.76 -5.93
N SER A 44 25.36 16.16 -5.57
CA SER A 44 25.59 15.59 -4.24
C SER A 44 26.04 16.64 -3.22
N ASN A 45 26.71 17.71 -3.66
CA ASN A 45 27.17 18.82 -2.80
C ASN A 45 27.25 20.15 -3.58
N PHE A 46 27.59 21.23 -2.87
CA PHE A 46 27.69 22.59 -3.40
C PHE A 46 29.09 22.98 -3.92
N THR A 47 29.99 22.01 -4.03
CA THR A 47 31.35 22.19 -4.57
C THR A 47 31.58 21.24 -5.74
N PRO A 48 30.75 21.28 -6.80
CA PRO A 48 30.94 20.41 -7.96
C PRO A 48 32.22 20.78 -8.71
N THR A 49 32.76 19.81 -9.44
CA THR A 49 33.84 20.04 -10.41
C THR A 49 33.28 19.96 -11.82
N LEU A 50 33.34 21.08 -12.54
CA LEU A 50 33.05 21.12 -13.97
C LEU A 50 34.29 20.72 -14.77
N SER A 51 34.10 19.95 -15.83
CA SER A 51 35.12 19.63 -16.83
C SER A 51 34.62 19.98 -18.22
N SER A 52 35.52 20.45 -19.08
CA SER A 52 35.22 20.90 -20.42
C SER A 52 36.15 20.28 -21.45
N SER A 53 35.78 20.37 -22.74
CA SER A 53 36.58 19.89 -23.87
C SER A 53 37.95 20.57 -23.94
N ALA A 54 38.92 19.99 -24.63
CA ALA A 54 40.20 20.66 -24.86
C ALA A 54 40.02 22.01 -25.58
N PHE A 55 40.91 22.95 -25.30
CA PHE A 55 41.01 24.20 -26.06
C PHE A 55 41.48 23.90 -27.49
N PHE A 56 40.87 24.56 -28.47
CA PHE A 56 41.26 24.43 -29.87
C PHE A 56 41.04 25.76 -30.62
N VAL A 57 42.01 26.12 -31.45
CA VAL A 57 41.97 27.25 -32.37
C VAL A 57 42.76 26.86 -33.63
N TYR A 58 42.37 27.35 -34.81
CA TYR A 58 42.99 26.97 -36.08
C TYR A 58 44.34 27.66 -36.35
N ASN A 59 44.81 28.52 -35.45
CA ASN A 59 46.09 29.22 -35.55
C ASN A 59 47.04 28.76 -34.42
N THR A 60 48.09 29.54 -34.16
CA THR A 60 49.09 29.25 -33.12
C THR A 60 48.79 29.89 -31.76
N ASP A 61 47.63 30.52 -31.57
CA ASP A 61 47.29 31.12 -30.27
C ASP A 61 47.09 30.01 -29.24
N THR A 62 47.49 30.26 -27.99
CA THR A 62 47.41 29.29 -26.89
C THR A 62 46.22 29.58 -26.00
N HIS A 63 45.82 28.61 -25.18
CA HIS A 63 44.78 28.79 -24.17
C HIS A 63 45.30 29.73 -23.07
N ALA A 64 44.82 30.97 -22.99
CA ALA A 64 45.27 31.93 -21.99
C ALA A 64 44.33 32.03 -20.79
N GLY A 65 43.07 31.67 -20.95
CA GLY A 65 42.10 31.76 -19.87
C GLY A 65 40.77 31.10 -20.18
N SER A 66 39.98 30.88 -19.15
CA SER A 66 38.60 30.43 -19.29
C SER A 66 37.68 31.20 -18.34
N GLN A 67 36.44 31.40 -18.79
CA GLN A 67 35.39 32.02 -17.97
C GLN A 67 34.24 31.04 -17.76
N TRP A 68 33.83 30.91 -16.49
CA TRP A 68 32.83 29.95 -16.04
C TRP A 68 31.68 30.69 -15.37
N GLN A 69 30.45 30.36 -15.75
CA GLN A 69 29.26 30.97 -15.17
C GLN A 69 28.28 29.91 -14.66
N PHE A 70 27.63 30.21 -13.54
CA PHE A 70 26.44 29.52 -13.06
C PHE A 70 25.28 30.50 -12.90
N ALA A 71 24.07 30.06 -13.24
CA ALA A 71 22.85 30.86 -13.13
C ALA A 71 21.67 30.03 -12.63
N ASN A 72 20.68 30.70 -12.03
CA ASN A 72 19.42 30.06 -11.60
C ASN A 72 18.38 29.98 -12.75
N ASP A 73 18.67 30.56 -13.92
CA ASP A 73 17.83 30.52 -15.11
C ASP A 73 18.65 30.19 -16.37
N SER A 74 17.98 29.62 -17.36
CA SER A 74 18.61 29.16 -18.60
C SER A 74 19.06 30.30 -19.52
N ALA A 75 18.56 31.52 -19.32
CA ALA A 75 18.94 32.70 -20.08
C ALA A 75 20.19 33.40 -19.50
N PHE A 76 20.67 32.95 -18.33
CA PHE A 76 21.78 33.56 -17.59
C PHE A 76 21.53 35.05 -17.28
N VAL A 77 20.29 35.39 -16.92
CA VAL A 77 19.94 36.72 -16.41
C VAL A 77 20.34 36.86 -14.95
N ASN A 78 20.08 35.82 -14.15
CA ASN A 78 20.41 35.73 -12.72
C ASN A 78 21.66 34.86 -12.52
N VAL A 79 22.81 35.40 -12.92
CA VAL A 79 24.12 34.78 -12.70
C VAL A 79 24.46 34.81 -11.21
N VAL A 80 24.64 33.63 -10.62
CA VAL A 80 24.99 33.46 -9.19
C VAL A 80 26.48 33.26 -8.97
N TYR A 81 27.23 32.93 -10.03
CA TYR A 81 28.67 32.78 -10.00
C TYR A 81 29.25 33.11 -11.37
N ASP A 82 30.27 33.95 -11.42
CA ASP A 82 31.03 34.26 -12.63
C ASP A 82 32.52 34.33 -12.28
N LEU A 83 33.32 33.45 -12.87
CA LEU A 83 34.76 33.43 -12.67
C LEU A 83 35.47 33.45 -14.02
N ALA A 84 36.08 34.59 -14.34
CA ALA A 84 37.10 34.68 -15.38
C ALA A 84 38.48 34.35 -14.81
N THR A 85 39.20 33.44 -15.45
CA THR A 85 40.54 33.02 -15.03
C THR A 85 41.57 33.36 -16.11
N THR A 86 42.75 33.78 -15.69
CA THR A 86 43.93 33.99 -16.56
C THR A 86 44.80 32.74 -16.67
N ALA A 87 44.26 31.59 -16.24
CA ALA A 87 44.92 30.30 -16.31
C ALA A 87 44.18 29.43 -17.35
N SER A 88 44.93 28.57 -18.04
CA SER A 88 44.44 27.66 -19.10
C SER A 88 43.56 26.51 -18.57
N LYS A 89 42.55 26.81 -17.76
CA LYS A 89 41.72 25.81 -17.07
C LYS A 89 40.68 25.21 -18.00
N THR A 90 40.71 23.88 -18.14
CA THR A 90 39.63 23.07 -18.73
C THR A 90 38.77 22.39 -17.65
N SER A 91 39.08 22.61 -16.37
CA SER A 91 38.34 22.09 -15.22
C SER A 91 38.24 23.17 -14.13
N LEU A 92 37.08 23.27 -13.49
CA LEU A 92 36.80 24.19 -12.41
C LEU A 92 36.15 23.46 -11.23
N ALA A 93 36.88 23.35 -10.12
CA ALA A 93 36.30 23.03 -8.82
C ALA A 93 35.67 24.29 -8.22
N VAL A 94 34.38 24.22 -7.91
CA VAL A 94 33.66 25.33 -7.29
C VAL A 94 33.98 25.38 -5.79
N SER A 95 34.36 26.56 -5.30
CA SER A 95 34.64 26.77 -3.89
C SER A 95 33.38 26.70 -3.03
N SER A 96 33.53 26.28 -1.77
CA SER A 96 32.43 26.32 -0.80
C SER A 96 31.84 27.74 -0.68
N GLY A 97 30.52 27.83 -0.55
CA GLY A 97 29.79 29.09 -0.46
C GLY A 97 29.55 29.84 -1.79
N ALA A 98 30.10 29.37 -2.90
CA ALA A 98 29.95 30.04 -4.20
C ALA A 98 28.60 29.78 -4.90
N ILE A 99 27.94 28.66 -4.61
CA ILE A 99 26.61 28.32 -5.14
C ILE A 99 25.59 28.51 -4.03
N ALA A 100 24.50 29.21 -4.34
CA ALA A 100 23.38 29.39 -3.43
C ALA A 100 22.75 28.04 -3.02
N GLN A 101 22.46 27.90 -1.73
CA GLN A 101 21.87 26.69 -1.14
C GLN A 101 20.34 26.71 -1.23
N VAL A 102 19.85 26.76 -2.46
CA VAL A 102 18.41 26.74 -2.79
C VAL A 102 18.11 25.53 -3.67
N SER A 103 16.88 25.01 -3.60
CA SER A 103 16.45 23.93 -4.48
C SER A 103 16.15 24.45 -5.88
N GLY A 104 16.19 23.54 -6.86
CA GLY A 104 15.86 23.84 -8.24
C GLY A 104 17.05 23.73 -9.19
N PRO A 105 16.82 24.03 -10.48
CA PRO A 105 17.84 23.92 -11.49
C PRO A 105 18.99 24.89 -11.25
N LEU A 106 20.19 24.50 -11.67
CA LEU A 106 21.39 25.31 -11.72
C LEU A 106 22.01 25.15 -13.13
N PHE A 107 22.10 26.23 -13.87
CA PHE A 107 22.64 26.22 -15.23
C PHE A 107 24.12 26.57 -15.19
N ALA A 108 24.95 25.92 -16.00
CA ALA A 108 26.37 26.23 -16.11
C ALA A 108 26.83 26.34 -17.57
N ARG A 109 27.75 27.26 -17.84
CA ARG A 109 28.40 27.43 -19.15
C ARG A 109 29.85 27.90 -19.02
N VAL A 110 30.67 27.63 -20.04
CA VAL A 110 32.08 28.01 -20.09
C VAL A 110 32.44 28.62 -21.45
N ARG A 111 33.43 29.51 -21.50
CA ARG A 111 34.07 29.99 -22.73
C ARG A 111 35.57 30.13 -22.56
N TYR A 112 36.31 30.06 -23.67
CA TYR A 112 37.77 30.16 -23.70
C TYR A 112 38.25 31.52 -24.19
N ILE A 113 39.43 31.90 -23.69
CA ILE A 113 40.16 33.11 -24.00
C ILE A 113 41.53 32.69 -24.52
N SER A 114 41.89 33.16 -25.71
CA SER A 114 43.20 32.88 -26.32
C SER A 114 44.28 33.84 -25.81
N SER A 115 45.55 33.53 -26.07
CA SER A 115 46.69 34.41 -25.81
C SER A 115 46.62 35.75 -26.58
N ALA A 116 45.78 35.81 -27.60
CA ALA A 116 45.47 37.02 -28.34
C ALA A 116 44.33 37.85 -27.76
N SER A 117 43.76 37.44 -26.62
CA SER A 117 42.54 38.01 -26.02
C SER A 117 41.26 37.82 -26.84
N GLU A 118 41.25 36.89 -27.80
CA GLU A 118 40.03 36.49 -28.53
C GLU A 118 39.21 35.52 -27.68
N VAL A 119 37.89 35.64 -27.75
CA VAL A 119 36.97 34.90 -26.87
C VAL A 119 36.06 33.97 -27.69
N SER A 120 35.97 32.71 -27.29
CA SER A 120 35.05 31.75 -27.92
C SER A 120 33.59 32.14 -27.69
N PRO A 121 32.64 31.63 -28.50
CA PRO A 121 31.25 31.55 -28.06
C PRO A 121 31.16 30.79 -26.73
N TRP A 122 30.13 31.08 -25.94
CA TRP A 122 29.80 30.25 -24.77
C TRP A 122 29.47 28.83 -25.18
N SER A 123 29.84 27.85 -24.35
CA SER A 123 29.34 26.48 -24.49
C SER A 123 27.82 26.45 -24.46
N ASN A 124 27.24 25.38 -25.03
CA ASN A 124 25.87 25.03 -24.67
C ASN A 124 25.79 24.90 -23.14
N ALA A 125 24.72 25.44 -22.56
CA ALA A 125 24.52 25.36 -21.12
C ALA A 125 24.13 23.93 -20.74
N ILE A 126 24.68 23.44 -19.64
CA ILE A 126 24.18 22.24 -18.98
C ILE A 126 23.27 22.64 -17.82
N THR A 127 22.37 21.74 -17.44
CA THR A 127 21.56 21.89 -16.22
C THR A 127 22.05 20.90 -15.17
N MET A 128 22.05 21.30 -13.91
CA MET A 128 22.21 20.42 -12.76
C MET A 128 21.03 20.61 -11.82
N ILE A 129 20.66 19.57 -11.07
CA ILE A 129 19.49 19.58 -10.20
C ILE A 129 19.94 19.64 -8.75
N ARG A 130 19.44 20.65 -8.01
CA ARG A 130 19.55 20.72 -6.55
C ARG A 130 18.23 20.28 -5.94
N THR A 131 18.25 19.22 -5.14
CA THR A 131 17.06 18.71 -4.46
C THR A 131 17.24 18.79 -2.96
N ALA A 132 16.15 18.96 -2.24
CA ALA A 132 16.15 18.84 -0.79
C ALA A 132 14.78 18.40 -0.30
N SER A 133 14.83 17.54 0.71
CA SER A 133 13.68 17.07 1.44
C SER A 133 14.12 16.78 2.85
N VAL A 134 13.21 17.03 3.78
CA VAL A 134 13.36 16.58 5.16
C VAL A 134 12.11 15.79 5.51
N SER A 135 12.28 14.69 6.23
CA SER A 135 11.17 13.88 6.72
C SER A 135 11.28 13.72 8.23
N VAL A 136 10.13 13.58 8.87
CA VAL A 136 10.01 13.22 10.28
C VAL A 136 9.14 11.99 10.40
N THR A 137 9.64 10.99 11.12
CA THR A 137 8.92 9.74 11.42
C THR A 137 8.67 9.68 12.93
N PRO A 138 7.44 9.93 13.39
CA PRO A 138 7.09 9.79 14.79
C PRO A 138 6.99 8.31 15.17
N GLN A 139 7.49 7.96 16.35
CA GLN A 139 7.46 6.61 16.89
C GLN A 139 7.24 6.65 18.41
N PHE A 140 6.49 5.69 18.93
CA PHE A 140 6.47 5.47 20.36
C PHE A 140 7.82 4.92 20.80
N LEU A 141 8.47 5.61 21.73
CA LEU A 141 9.67 5.10 22.38
C LEU A 141 9.28 4.34 23.66
N SER A 142 8.24 4.79 24.34
CA SER A 142 7.69 4.18 25.55
C SER A 142 6.20 4.54 25.71
N THR A 143 5.56 4.06 26.78
CA THR A 143 4.22 4.52 27.20
C THR A 143 4.13 6.03 27.48
N THR A 144 5.28 6.65 27.74
CA THR A 144 5.40 8.04 28.19
C THR A 144 6.17 8.94 27.23
N ASN A 145 6.94 8.39 26.28
CA ASN A 145 7.85 9.15 25.42
C ASN A 145 7.65 8.83 23.94
N TYR A 146 7.83 9.87 23.12
CA TYR A 146 7.97 9.77 21.68
C TYR A 146 9.41 9.94 21.25
N ARG A 147 9.78 9.16 20.23
CA ARG A 147 10.92 9.41 19.37
C ARG A 147 10.45 10.05 18.07
N PHE A 148 11.12 11.12 17.66
CA PHE A 148 11.01 11.64 16.30
C PHE A 148 12.32 11.39 15.57
N ALA A 149 12.28 10.51 14.57
CA ALA A 149 13.43 10.28 13.70
C ALA A 149 13.37 11.26 12.52
N PHE A 150 14.50 11.88 12.20
CA PHE A 150 14.63 12.84 11.12
C PHE A 150 15.58 12.32 10.04
N THR A 151 15.29 12.66 8.80
CA THR A 151 16.19 12.39 7.69
C THR A 151 16.18 13.56 6.72
N TYR A 152 17.36 14.06 6.38
CA TYR A 152 17.57 14.97 5.27
C TYR A 152 18.01 14.17 4.04
N ALA A 153 17.35 14.38 2.91
CA ALA A 153 17.74 13.81 1.64
C ALA A 153 17.80 14.91 0.59
N GLY A 154 18.98 15.13 0.02
CA GLY A 154 19.19 16.21 -0.93
C GLY A 154 20.66 16.49 -1.22
N THR A 155 20.87 17.58 -1.95
CA THR A 155 22.20 18.15 -2.20
C THR A 155 22.78 18.67 -0.88
N GLY A 156 24.03 18.30 -0.60
CA GLY A 156 24.74 18.73 0.59
C GLY A 156 24.41 17.90 1.84
N ILE A 157 24.80 18.44 3.00
CA ILE A 157 24.65 17.78 4.30
C ILE A 157 24.01 18.77 5.26
N ALA A 158 22.98 18.34 5.98
CA ALA A 158 22.36 19.12 7.05
C ALA A 158 23.02 18.78 8.38
N ASP A 159 23.50 19.80 9.10
CA ASP A 159 24.15 19.63 10.41
C ASP A 159 23.10 19.48 11.53
N SER A 160 21.91 20.02 11.31
CA SER A 160 20.82 20.00 12.29
C SER A 160 19.44 20.14 11.64
N VAL A 161 18.40 19.95 12.44
CA VAL A 161 17.04 20.37 12.14
C VAL A 161 16.49 21.19 13.28
N SER A 162 15.67 22.19 12.95
CA SER A 162 14.76 22.80 13.93
C SER A 162 13.46 22.01 13.97
N VAL A 163 12.94 21.78 15.17
CA VAL A 163 11.76 20.95 15.44
C VAL A 163 10.78 21.76 16.26
N LYS A 164 9.55 21.90 15.73
CA LYS A 164 8.41 22.48 16.43
C LYS A 164 7.33 21.43 16.62
N ILE A 165 6.72 21.40 17.79
CA ILE A 165 5.56 20.54 18.08
C ILE A 165 4.43 21.44 18.58
N SER A 166 3.24 21.33 17.98
CA SER A 166 2.07 22.14 18.35
C SER A 166 0.77 21.35 18.20
N ALA A 167 -0.27 21.73 18.95
CA ALA A 167 -1.63 21.26 18.72
C ALA A 167 -2.27 21.91 17.47
N SER A 168 -1.64 22.96 16.91
CA SER A 168 -2.08 23.64 15.69
C SER A 168 -1.18 23.31 14.51
N ALA A 169 -1.78 23.08 13.34
CA ALA A 169 -1.07 22.73 12.11
C ALA A 169 -0.16 23.86 11.59
N ASP A 170 -0.47 25.12 11.92
CA ASP A 170 0.31 26.29 11.56
C ASP A 170 1.54 26.52 12.48
N MET A 171 1.76 25.64 13.46
CA MET A 171 2.80 25.76 14.49
C MET A 171 2.69 27.01 15.36
N SER A 172 1.49 27.60 15.49
CA SER A 172 1.25 28.64 16.50
C SER A 172 1.46 28.06 17.90
N ASN A 173 2.11 28.83 18.77
CA ASN A 173 2.37 28.50 20.17
C ASN A 173 2.90 27.07 20.39
N PRO A 174 4.09 26.74 19.85
CA PRO A 174 4.62 25.39 19.95
C PRO A 174 4.94 25.03 21.40
N ILE A 175 4.55 23.83 21.82
CA ILE A 175 4.87 23.27 23.15
C ILE A 175 6.34 22.83 23.24
N ALA A 176 6.97 22.57 22.09
CA ALA A 176 8.38 22.31 21.96
C ALA A 176 8.92 23.06 20.75
N ASN A 177 10.02 23.78 20.92
CA ASN A 177 10.74 24.47 19.86
C ASN A 177 12.24 24.28 20.13
N THR A 178 12.84 23.30 19.48
CA THR A 178 14.21 22.84 19.77
C THR A 178 14.98 22.57 18.48
N SER A 179 16.27 22.29 18.61
CA SER A 179 17.13 21.86 17.52
C SER A 179 17.73 20.49 17.80
N VAL A 180 17.86 19.68 16.76
CA VAL A 180 18.43 18.33 16.83
C VAL A 180 19.60 18.26 15.88
N THR A 181 20.78 17.92 16.38
CA THR A 181 21.97 17.68 15.56
C THR A 181 21.79 16.41 14.75
N LEU A 182 22.17 16.44 13.47
CA LEU A 182 22.19 15.28 12.60
C LEU A 182 23.61 14.70 12.51
N SER A 183 23.70 13.38 12.52
CA SER A 183 24.90 12.63 12.14
C SER A 183 24.66 11.99 10.79
N GLY A 184 25.39 12.44 9.75
CA GLY A 184 25.24 11.90 8.40
C GLY A 184 23.81 12.03 7.84
N ASN A 185 23.19 13.20 7.99
CA ASN A 185 21.81 13.52 7.57
C ASN A 185 20.67 12.83 8.34
N ALA A 186 20.95 12.12 9.43
CA ALA A 186 19.92 11.52 10.28
C ALA A 186 20.09 11.91 11.75
N GLY A 187 19.00 11.95 12.50
CA GLY A 187 19.01 12.30 13.92
C GLY A 187 17.69 11.95 14.61
N ASN A 188 17.69 11.96 15.94
CA ASN A 188 16.53 11.60 16.76
C ASN A 188 16.27 12.64 17.85
N LEU A 189 14.99 12.85 18.17
CA LEU A 189 14.55 13.56 19.37
C LEU A 189 13.72 12.60 20.22
N ASP A 190 14.30 12.15 21.34
CA ASP A 190 13.72 11.11 22.21
C ASP A 190 13.09 11.66 23.49
N SER A 191 13.23 12.97 23.76
CA SER A 191 12.88 13.59 25.05
C SER A 191 11.45 14.14 25.14
N VAL A 192 10.61 13.89 24.14
CA VAL A 192 9.25 14.46 24.11
C VAL A 192 8.29 13.52 24.82
N THR A 193 7.78 13.96 25.96
CA THR A 193 6.84 13.16 26.77
C THR A 193 5.40 13.34 26.28
N CYS A 194 4.58 12.29 26.36
CA CYS A 194 3.13 12.38 26.10
C CYS A 194 2.45 13.37 27.05
N ALA A 195 2.96 13.51 28.28
CA ALA A 195 2.44 14.47 29.28
C ALA A 195 2.66 15.93 28.84
N SER A 196 3.68 16.21 28.03
CA SER A 196 3.88 17.54 27.43
C SER A 196 2.86 17.89 26.34
N MET A 197 2.00 16.93 25.94
CA MET A 197 0.93 17.09 24.96
C MET A 197 -0.47 16.92 25.60
N PRO A 198 -0.99 17.93 26.32
CA PRO A 198 -2.31 17.86 26.94
C PRO A 198 -3.44 17.46 25.97
N GLY A 199 -4.27 16.50 26.38
CA GLY A 199 -5.42 16.03 25.60
C GLY A 199 -5.08 15.14 24.41
N PHE A 200 -3.79 14.89 24.12
CA PHE A 200 -3.37 14.04 23.02
C PHE A 200 -3.88 12.60 23.17
N ALA A 201 -3.82 12.03 24.38
CA ALA A 201 -4.37 10.69 24.65
C ALA A 201 -5.91 10.63 24.59
N THR A 202 -6.59 11.77 24.54
CA THR A 202 -8.06 11.87 24.51
C THR A 202 -8.60 12.38 23.18
N GLY A 203 -7.75 12.55 22.16
CA GLY A 203 -8.18 12.89 20.80
C GLY A 203 -7.70 14.23 20.24
N THR A 204 -6.99 15.06 21.02
CA THR A 204 -6.46 16.34 20.53
C THR A 204 -5.34 16.07 19.50
N PRO A 205 -5.42 16.60 18.27
CA PRO A 205 -4.38 16.40 17.28
C PRO A 205 -3.12 17.18 17.66
N TYR A 206 -1.96 16.62 17.33
CA TYR A 206 -0.67 17.29 17.43
C TYR A 206 0.06 17.18 16.10
N TYR A 207 0.93 18.14 15.82
CA TYR A 207 1.69 18.23 14.59
C TYR A 207 3.16 18.49 14.94
N VAL A 208 4.05 17.87 14.18
CA VAL A 208 5.49 18.12 14.23
C VAL A 208 5.92 18.77 12.92
N GLN A 209 6.59 19.91 13.02
CA GLN A 209 7.24 20.57 11.90
C GLN A 209 8.75 20.45 12.08
N VAL A 210 9.42 20.00 11.02
CA VAL A 210 10.87 19.89 10.96
C VAL A 210 11.37 20.78 9.83
N THR A 211 12.42 21.55 10.08
CA THR A 211 13.11 22.34 9.05
C THR A 211 14.60 22.06 9.09
N SER A 212 15.21 21.70 7.96
CA SER A 212 16.66 21.52 7.86
C SER A 212 17.41 22.82 8.12
N VAL A 213 18.48 22.73 8.91
CA VAL A 213 19.34 23.85 9.29
C VAL A 213 20.81 23.40 9.20
N GLY A 214 21.64 24.19 8.53
CA GLY A 214 23.07 23.90 8.42
C GLY A 214 23.70 24.69 7.28
N ALA A 215 24.99 24.97 7.40
CA ALA A 215 25.71 25.77 6.41
C ALA A 215 26.01 24.99 5.11
N GLY A 216 25.65 23.70 5.05
CA GLY A 216 25.85 22.81 3.90
C GLY A 216 24.57 22.31 3.24
N ALA A 217 23.38 22.70 3.72
CA ALA A 217 22.09 22.16 3.29
C ALA A 217 21.15 23.23 2.75
N ILE A 218 20.21 22.79 1.92
CA ILE A 218 19.09 23.62 1.51
C ILE A 218 18.06 23.59 2.62
N VAL A 219 17.49 24.76 2.95
CA VAL A 219 16.37 24.86 3.88
C VAL A 219 15.14 24.19 3.26
N SER A 220 14.67 23.16 3.93
CA SER A 220 13.49 22.38 3.57
C SER A 220 12.66 22.18 4.82
N THR A 221 11.34 22.34 4.69
CA THR A 221 10.40 22.17 5.80
C THR A 221 9.43 21.04 5.48
N ALA A 222 9.14 20.20 6.47
CA ALA A 222 8.05 19.24 6.44
C ALA A 222 7.21 19.37 7.69
N THR A 223 5.91 19.11 7.57
CA THR A 223 4.98 19.06 8.71
C THR A 223 4.19 17.77 8.64
N SER A 224 4.06 17.09 9.77
CA SER A 224 3.35 15.81 9.88
C SER A 224 2.46 15.82 11.11
N GLN A 225 1.21 15.39 10.94
CA GLN A 225 0.30 15.17 12.06
C GLN A 225 0.70 13.88 12.80
N LEU A 226 0.73 13.95 14.12
CA LEU A 226 0.98 12.81 14.99
C LEU A 226 -0.26 11.92 15.05
N ALA A 227 -0.04 10.61 14.96
CA ALA A 227 -1.09 9.65 15.24
C ALA A 227 -1.43 9.64 16.72
N LEU A 228 -2.71 9.68 17.03
CA LEU A 228 -3.21 9.55 18.39
C LEU A 228 -2.83 8.18 18.97
N PRO A 229 -2.43 8.10 20.25
CA PRO A 229 -1.99 6.83 20.85
C PRO A 229 -3.10 5.81 21.09
N THR A 230 -4.35 6.24 21.17
CA THR A 230 -5.42 5.44 21.80
C THR A 230 -6.71 5.37 20.99
N SER A 231 -7.07 6.38 20.21
CA SER A 231 -8.38 6.43 19.54
C SER A 231 -8.46 5.59 18.25
N SER A 232 -7.34 5.15 17.69
CA SER A 232 -7.30 4.25 16.51
C SER A 232 -7.17 2.76 16.87
N LEU A 233 -6.76 2.47 18.11
CA LEU A 233 -6.51 1.12 18.64
C LEU A 233 -7.78 0.38 19.12
N ALA A 234 -8.90 1.10 19.26
CA ALA A 234 -10.13 0.61 19.89
C ALA A 234 -11.03 -0.23 18.97
N LEU A 235 -10.77 -0.27 17.67
CA LEU A 235 -11.49 -1.11 16.71
C LEU A 235 -10.65 -2.37 16.41
N ASN A 236 -10.41 -3.19 17.44
CA ASN A 236 -9.61 -4.41 17.31
C ASN A 236 -10.42 -5.52 16.62
N THR A 237 -10.47 -5.54 15.29
CA THR A 237 -10.81 -6.77 14.55
C THR A 237 -9.65 -7.77 14.53
N SER A 238 -8.61 -7.55 15.35
CA SER A 238 -7.45 -8.42 15.45
C SER A 238 -7.82 -9.74 16.11
N THR A 239 -7.37 -10.85 15.53
CA THR A 239 -7.65 -12.21 16.01
C THR A 239 -6.38 -13.04 16.02
N ALA A 240 -6.25 -13.94 16.99
CA ALA A 240 -5.26 -14.99 16.98
C ALA A 240 -5.99 -16.33 17.14
N LEU A 241 -5.80 -17.25 16.19
CA LEU A 241 -6.47 -18.54 16.14
C LEU A 241 -5.44 -19.66 16.03
N TYR A 242 -5.53 -20.64 16.92
CA TYR A 242 -4.70 -21.84 16.87
C TYR A 242 -5.36 -22.90 16.00
N ASN A 243 -4.65 -23.41 15.00
CA ASN A 243 -5.08 -24.53 14.18
C ASN A 243 -4.42 -25.83 14.65
N PRO A 244 -5.17 -26.74 15.31
CA PRO A 244 -4.61 -27.99 15.80
C PRO A 244 -4.27 -28.98 14.67
N GLY A 245 -4.84 -28.83 13.47
CA GLY A 245 -4.58 -29.73 12.35
C GLY A 245 -3.18 -29.60 11.75
N ASN A 246 -2.54 -28.44 11.89
CA ASN A 246 -1.17 -28.20 11.39
C ASN A 246 -0.24 -27.56 12.44
N ALA A 247 -0.67 -27.51 13.70
CA ALA A 247 0.06 -26.92 14.82
C ALA A 247 0.58 -25.50 14.57
N SER A 248 -0.23 -24.64 13.95
CA SER A 248 0.10 -23.24 13.67
C SER A 248 -0.90 -22.28 14.29
N ILE A 249 -0.47 -21.05 14.56
CA ILE A 249 -1.33 -19.96 15.03
C ILE A 249 -1.32 -18.90 13.95
N THR A 250 -2.51 -18.57 13.45
CA THR A 250 -2.71 -17.48 12.49
C THR A 250 -3.11 -16.22 13.24
N VAL A 251 -2.38 -15.14 13.00
CA VAL A 251 -2.61 -13.84 13.60
C VAL A 251 -3.04 -12.87 12.50
N ILE A 252 -4.22 -12.28 12.68
CA ILE A 252 -4.72 -11.19 11.86
C ILE A 252 -4.64 -9.94 12.72
N ASN A 253 -3.87 -8.96 12.27
CA ASN A 253 -3.78 -7.67 12.93
C ASN A 253 -4.71 -6.67 12.23
N GLY A 254 -5.81 -6.31 12.89
CA GLY A 254 -6.76 -5.29 12.44
C GLY A 254 -6.47 -3.88 12.95
N VAL A 255 -5.35 -3.68 13.65
CA VAL A 255 -5.00 -2.37 14.21
C VAL A 255 -4.69 -1.39 13.06
N SER A 256 -5.52 -0.35 12.95
CA SER A 256 -5.30 0.77 12.04
C SER A 256 -4.85 2.01 12.84
N GLY A 257 -4.05 2.89 12.23
CA GLY A 257 -3.65 4.17 12.85
C GLY A 257 -2.54 4.11 13.90
N ALA A 258 -1.92 2.95 14.15
CA ALA A 258 -0.63 2.87 14.84
C ALA A 258 0.49 3.25 13.85
N ASN A 259 0.55 4.52 13.45
CA ASN A 259 1.51 4.96 12.44
C ASN A 259 2.94 4.61 12.90
N SER A 260 3.58 3.72 12.14
CA SER A 260 5.00 3.36 12.20
C SER A 260 5.50 2.54 13.40
N ALA A 261 4.62 2.02 14.26
CA ALA A 261 5.02 1.06 15.30
C ALA A 261 4.62 -0.37 14.93
N SER A 262 5.57 -1.31 15.02
CA SER A 262 5.28 -2.73 14.86
C SER A 262 4.30 -3.17 15.95
N ILE A 263 3.25 -3.90 15.59
CA ILE A 263 2.37 -4.55 16.57
C ILE A 263 2.89 -5.96 16.79
N ALA A 264 3.03 -6.34 18.05
CA ALA A 264 3.33 -7.69 18.45
C ALA A 264 2.11 -8.34 19.11
N THR A 265 2.02 -9.65 19.00
CA THR A 265 1.11 -10.49 19.76
C THR A 265 1.89 -11.13 20.89
N GLN A 266 1.45 -10.90 22.12
CA GLN A 266 1.98 -11.56 23.30
C GLN A 266 1.08 -12.70 23.71
N TYR A 267 1.68 -13.76 24.25
CA TYR A 267 1.01 -14.93 24.80
C TYR A 267 1.42 -15.14 26.25
N SER A 268 0.49 -15.54 27.09
CA SER A 268 0.73 -15.85 28.51
C SER A 268 -0.21 -16.95 28.99
N THR A 269 0.19 -17.72 29.99
CA THR A 269 -0.70 -18.65 30.69
C THR A 269 -1.62 -17.95 31.71
N SER A 270 -1.44 -16.64 31.91
CA SER A 270 -2.24 -15.79 32.80
C SER A 270 -2.89 -14.65 32.01
N VAL A 271 -4.19 -14.43 32.22
CA VAL A 271 -4.94 -13.31 31.61
C VAL A 271 -4.38 -11.94 31.99
N ASN A 272 -3.68 -11.86 33.11
CA ASN A 272 -3.05 -10.63 33.60
C ASN A 272 -1.64 -10.41 33.02
N PHE A 273 -1.12 -11.36 32.24
CA PHE A 273 0.20 -11.28 31.62
C PHE A 273 1.33 -10.98 32.62
N THR A 274 1.27 -11.60 33.81
CA THR A 274 2.32 -11.50 34.83
C THR A 274 3.69 -11.94 34.28
N THR A 275 3.68 -12.97 33.43
CA THR A 275 4.85 -13.41 32.65
C THR A 275 4.43 -13.59 31.20
N VAL A 276 5.17 -13.01 30.27
CA VAL A 276 4.99 -13.24 28.82
C VAL A 276 5.72 -14.54 28.46
N ALA A 277 4.97 -15.52 27.95
CA ALA A 277 5.52 -16.80 27.52
C ALA A 277 6.15 -16.71 26.13
N TYR A 278 5.58 -15.89 25.25
CA TYR A 278 6.09 -15.66 23.89
C TYR A 278 5.58 -14.33 23.34
N GLU A 279 6.38 -13.70 22.47
CA GLU A 279 6.04 -12.47 21.74
C GLU A 279 6.50 -12.59 20.29
N SER A 280 5.67 -12.16 19.35
CA SER A 280 6.03 -12.14 17.93
C SER A 280 5.27 -11.08 17.15
N THR A 281 5.90 -10.52 16.12
CA THR A 281 5.30 -9.63 15.12
C THR A 281 4.83 -10.38 13.87
N SER A 282 5.01 -11.71 13.82
CA SER A 282 4.63 -12.54 12.67
C SER A 282 3.12 -12.80 12.61
N GLY A 283 2.57 -12.81 11.39
CA GLY A 283 1.20 -13.26 11.11
C GLY A 283 1.00 -14.78 11.22
N SER A 284 2.09 -15.56 11.27
CA SER A 284 2.07 -17.02 11.39
C SER A 284 3.11 -17.48 12.41
N ILE A 285 2.66 -18.21 13.42
CA ILE A 285 3.47 -18.64 14.57
C ILE A 285 3.36 -20.15 14.73
N ALA A 286 4.48 -20.84 14.92
CA ALA A 286 4.48 -22.26 15.22
C ALA A 286 4.02 -22.51 16.67
N ALA A 287 3.14 -23.49 16.88
CA ALA A 287 2.64 -23.82 18.22
C ALA A 287 3.74 -24.35 19.16
N THR A 288 4.87 -24.81 18.63
CA THR A 288 6.04 -25.23 19.41
C THR A 288 6.65 -24.08 20.25
N ASN A 289 6.38 -22.82 19.89
CA ASN A 289 6.78 -21.66 20.68
C ASN A 289 5.92 -21.48 21.95
N LEU A 290 4.81 -22.23 22.08
CA LEU A 290 3.93 -22.24 23.24
C LEU A 290 3.86 -23.66 23.82
N PRO A 291 4.82 -24.05 24.67
CA PRO A 291 4.90 -25.40 25.23
C PRO A 291 3.59 -25.83 25.90
N GLY A 292 3.13 -27.04 25.60
CA GLY A 292 1.90 -27.56 26.18
C GLY A 292 0.60 -27.09 25.51
N LEU A 293 0.64 -26.14 24.57
CA LEU A 293 -0.56 -25.73 23.82
C LEU A 293 -1.13 -26.89 22.99
N ALA A 294 -0.28 -27.57 22.21
CA ALA A 294 -0.70 -28.65 21.31
C ALA A 294 -1.20 -29.89 22.06
N THR A 295 -0.68 -30.14 23.27
CA THR A 295 -1.08 -31.25 24.15
C THR A 295 -2.15 -30.86 25.16
N ARG A 296 -2.59 -29.59 25.15
CA ARG A 296 -3.54 -29.01 26.12
C ARG A 296 -3.08 -29.09 27.58
N ALA A 297 -1.78 -29.24 27.80
CA ALA A 297 -1.19 -29.14 29.14
C ALA A 297 -1.16 -27.69 29.65
N SER A 298 -1.43 -26.70 28.80
CA SER A 298 -1.44 -25.29 29.17
C SER A 298 -2.47 -24.49 28.37
N LEU A 299 -3.25 -23.67 29.06
CA LEU A 299 -4.13 -22.67 28.49
C LEU A 299 -3.34 -21.39 28.22
N TYR A 300 -3.58 -20.74 27.09
CA TYR A 300 -2.95 -19.47 26.74
C TYR A 300 -3.98 -18.36 26.50
N TYR A 301 -3.66 -17.18 27.02
CA TYR A 301 -4.27 -15.91 26.70
C TYR A 301 -3.35 -15.16 25.75
N CYS A 302 -3.94 -14.36 24.87
CA CYS A 302 -3.21 -13.50 23.95
C CYS A 302 -3.70 -12.05 24.03
N ARG A 303 -2.80 -11.11 23.75
CA ARG A 303 -3.09 -9.69 23.64
C ARG A 303 -2.20 -9.06 22.57
N PHE A 304 -2.67 -7.97 21.99
CA PHE A 304 -1.88 -7.16 21.06
C PHE A 304 -1.21 -6.02 21.81
N VAL A 305 0.01 -5.70 21.42
CA VAL A 305 0.80 -4.62 22.03
C VAL A 305 1.52 -3.83 20.96
N VAL A 306 1.70 -2.54 21.22
CA VAL A 306 2.61 -1.71 20.43
C VAL A 306 4.04 -2.03 20.85
N VAL A 307 4.94 -2.26 19.89
CA VAL A 307 6.37 -2.43 20.17
C VAL A 307 7.01 -1.04 20.27
N ALA A 308 7.07 -0.52 21.50
CA ALA A 308 7.64 0.80 21.81
C ALA A 308 8.90 0.63 22.67
N GLY A 309 10.06 0.42 22.03
CA GLY A 309 11.29 0.11 22.76
C GLY A 309 11.16 -1.16 23.60
N THR A 310 11.39 -1.06 24.92
CA THR A 310 11.14 -2.12 25.90
C THR A 310 9.70 -2.14 26.42
N ASP A 311 8.95 -1.05 26.23
CA ASP A 311 7.57 -0.96 26.68
C ASP A 311 6.64 -1.71 25.72
N ARG A 312 5.51 -2.15 26.28
CA ARG A 312 4.46 -2.91 25.56
C ARG A 312 3.07 -2.38 25.90
N PRO A 313 2.71 -1.16 25.44
CA PRO A 313 1.36 -0.64 25.62
C PRO A 313 0.34 -1.60 25.03
N VAL A 314 -0.68 -1.96 25.82
CA VAL A 314 -1.69 -2.95 25.43
C VAL A 314 -2.72 -2.33 24.49
N VAL A 315 -3.05 -3.06 23.43
CA VAL A 315 -4.07 -2.74 22.43
C VAL A 315 -5.30 -3.60 22.71
N GLY A 316 -6.33 -2.98 23.29
CA GLY A 316 -7.58 -3.67 23.66
C GLY A 316 -7.44 -4.57 24.89
N SER A 317 -8.42 -5.45 25.10
CA SER A 317 -8.42 -6.40 26.22
C SER A 317 -7.81 -7.75 25.82
N PRO A 318 -7.06 -8.41 26.71
CA PRO A 318 -6.63 -9.78 26.47
C PRO A 318 -7.80 -10.76 26.31
N PHE A 319 -7.59 -11.81 25.52
CA PHE A 319 -8.59 -12.85 25.27
C PHE A 319 -7.94 -14.24 25.23
N ALA A 320 -8.74 -15.28 25.47
CA ALA A 320 -8.26 -16.66 25.42
C ALA A 320 -7.95 -17.08 23.97
N LEU A 321 -6.81 -17.75 23.77
CA LEU A 321 -6.44 -18.29 22.45
C LEU A 321 -7.42 -19.39 22.07
N THR A 322 -8.17 -19.17 21.00
CA THR A 322 -9.20 -20.12 20.55
C THR A 322 -8.62 -21.09 19.53
N ALA A 323 -8.97 -22.37 19.63
CA ALA A 323 -8.58 -23.37 18.65
C ALA A 323 -9.66 -23.54 17.57
N VAL A 324 -9.27 -23.29 16.32
CA VAL A 324 -10.13 -23.38 15.12
C VAL A 324 -9.35 -24.06 14.00
N GLN A 325 -9.90 -25.14 13.46
CA GLN A 325 -9.39 -25.79 12.26
C GLN A 325 -10.28 -25.41 11.08
N VAL A 326 -9.70 -24.68 10.11
CA VAL A 326 -10.37 -24.34 8.85
C VAL A 326 -10.06 -25.42 7.81
N LEU A 327 -11.08 -25.90 7.11
CA LEU A 327 -11.00 -26.96 6.13
C LEU A 327 -11.30 -26.41 4.73
N SER A 328 -10.61 -26.94 3.72
CA SER A 328 -10.77 -26.50 2.32
C SER A 328 -10.74 -27.71 1.38
N GLY A 329 -11.47 -27.63 0.27
CA GLY A 329 -11.63 -28.75 -0.66
C GLY A 329 -12.42 -29.91 -0.05
N SER A 330 -12.12 -31.14 -0.48
CA SER A 330 -12.75 -32.36 0.02
C SER A 330 -11.68 -33.33 0.50
N GLY A 331 -11.95 -34.04 1.58
CA GLY A 331 -11.00 -34.98 2.13
C GLY A 331 -11.46 -35.62 3.44
N SER A 332 -10.49 -36.14 4.17
CA SER A 332 -10.66 -36.69 5.50
C SER A 332 -9.61 -36.14 6.45
N GLY A 333 -9.90 -36.23 7.74
CA GLY A 333 -9.01 -35.80 8.80
C GLY A 333 -9.36 -36.52 10.10
N SER A 334 -8.69 -36.11 11.17
CA SER A 334 -8.99 -36.57 12.52
C SER A 334 -9.03 -35.40 13.49
N ILE A 335 -9.89 -35.52 14.50
CA ILE A 335 -9.84 -34.68 15.68
C ILE A 335 -8.47 -34.86 16.33
N SER A 336 -7.88 -33.77 16.82
CA SER A 336 -6.59 -33.83 17.52
C SER A 336 -6.56 -34.95 18.55
N SER A 337 -5.45 -35.69 18.60
CA SER A 337 -5.22 -36.75 19.58
C SER A 337 -5.16 -36.23 21.03
N ALA A 338 -5.09 -34.92 21.24
CA ALA A 338 -5.14 -34.30 22.56
C ALA A 338 -6.57 -33.91 23.00
N TYR A 339 -7.59 -34.00 22.13
CA TYR A 339 -8.91 -33.41 22.40
C TYR A 339 -10.04 -34.44 22.44
N SER A 340 -10.72 -34.51 23.59
CA SER A 340 -12.03 -35.11 23.74
C SER A 340 -12.95 -34.06 24.37
N GLY A 341 -14.17 -33.90 23.84
CA GLY A 341 -15.08 -32.85 24.30
C GLY A 341 -16.11 -32.45 23.25
N SER A 342 -16.63 -31.23 23.36
CA SER A 342 -17.61 -30.68 22.41
C SER A 342 -16.92 -29.77 21.39
N VAL A 343 -17.06 -30.07 20.11
CA VAL A 343 -16.65 -29.17 19.03
C VAL A 343 -17.88 -28.55 18.37
N LEU A 344 -17.78 -27.29 17.94
CA LEU A 344 -18.77 -26.64 17.10
C LEU A 344 -18.28 -26.67 15.65
N VAL A 345 -18.95 -27.45 14.81
CA VAL A 345 -18.68 -27.46 13.37
C VAL A 345 -19.61 -26.47 12.72
N SER A 346 -19.06 -25.55 11.93
CA SER A 346 -19.83 -24.55 11.19
C SER A 346 -19.43 -24.59 9.73
N GLY A 347 -20.42 -24.69 8.85
CA GLY A 347 -20.21 -24.71 7.41
C GLY A 347 -21.09 -23.72 6.67
N ILE A 348 -20.67 -23.39 5.46
CA ILE A 348 -21.41 -22.59 4.48
C ILE A 348 -21.40 -23.37 3.17
N GLY A 349 -22.56 -23.60 2.55
CA GLY A 349 -22.63 -24.17 1.20
C GLY A 349 -22.03 -23.23 0.14
N GLY A 350 -21.69 -23.74 -1.05
CA GLY A 350 -21.25 -22.88 -2.16
C GLY A 350 -22.37 -21.96 -2.64
N GLY A 351 -22.05 -20.74 -3.10
CA GLY A 351 -23.03 -19.85 -3.72
C GLY A 351 -23.46 -20.35 -5.10
N GLY A 352 -24.68 -20.08 -5.52
CA GLY A 352 -25.14 -20.32 -6.89
C GLY A 352 -24.59 -19.29 -7.86
N SER A 353 -24.51 -19.65 -9.14
CA SER A 353 -24.13 -18.71 -10.22
C SER A 353 -25.32 -17.90 -10.74
N GLY A 354 -25.04 -16.76 -11.35
CA GLY A 354 -26.04 -15.99 -12.10
C GLY A 354 -26.40 -16.65 -13.43
N ALA A 355 -27.62 -16.40 -13.90
CA ALA A 355 -28.07 -16.81 -15.23
C ALA A 355 -27.51 -15.89 -16.34
N GLY A 356 -27.30 -16.42 -17.54
CA GLY A 356 -26.97 -15.62 -18.72
C GLY A 356 -28.09 -15.73 -19.77
N ALA A 357 -28.61 -14.60 -20.28
CA ALA A 357 -29.66 -14.59 -21.31
C ALA A 357 -29.42 -13.51 -22.39
N PRO A 358 -29.59 -13.81 -23.69
CA PRO A 358 -29.59 -12.80 -24.74
C PRO A 358 -30.90 -11.98 -24.71
N GLY A 359 -30.78 -10.66 -24.66
CA GLY A 359 -31.90 -9.71 -24.80
C GLY A 359 -32.90 -9.63 -23.64
N SER A 360 -32.79 -10.48 -22.60
CA SER A 360 -33.82 -10.66 -21.55
C SER A 360 -33.29 -10.38 -20.14
N ALA A 361 -34.18 -10.28 -19.15
CA ALA A 361 -33.78 -10.20 -17.73
C ALA A 361 -33.15 -11.53 -17.27
N CYS A 362 -32.07 -11.45 -16.52
CA CYS A 362 -31.36 -12.59 -15.95
C CYS A 362 -31.30 -12.47 -14.41
N GLY A 363 -31.59 -13.57 -13.72
CA GLY A 363 -31.54 -13.62 -12.26
C GLY A 363 -30.12 -13.84 -11.73
N GLY A 364 -29.79 -13.20 -10.60
CA GLY A 364 -28.57 -13.50 -9.84
C GLY A 364 -28.65 -14.86 -9.13
N GLY A 365 -27.48 -15.44 -8.83
CA GLY A 365 -27.39 -16.66 -8.01
C GLY A 365 -27.69 -16.39 -6.53
N GLY A 366 -28.25 -17.39 -5.85
CA GLY A 366 -28.49 -17.36 -4.40
C GLY A 366 -27.23 -17.64 -3.58
N SER A 367 -27.19 -17.17 -2.34
CA SER A 367 -26.10 -17.47 -1.40
C SER A 367 -26.20 -18.89 -0.85
N GLY A 368 -25.07 -19.49 -0.47
CA GLY A 368 -25.06 -20.78 0.25
C GLY A 368 -25.55 -20.66 1.70
N TYR A 369 -26.10 -21.76 2.23
CA TYR A 369 -26.66 -21.80 3.59
C TYR A 369 -25.58 -21.95 4.65
N ILE A 370 -25.76 -21.28 5.77
CA ILE A 370 -24.93 -21.45 6.97
C ILE A 370 -25.62 -22.43 7.92
N VAL A 371 -24.89 -23.45 8.35
CA VAL A 371 -25.34 -24.37 9.39
C VAL A 371 -24.21 -24.60 10.38
N SER A 372 -24.56 -24.57 11.68
CA SER A 372 -23.64 -24.89 12.77
C SER A 372 -24.25 -26.00 13.64
N GLN A 373 -23.43 -26.98 14.01
CA GLN A 373 -23.85 -28.09 14.87
C GLN A 373 -22.72 -28.45 15.85
N ALA A 374 -23.10 -28.69 17.09
CA ALA A 374 -22.19 -29.20 18.11
C ALA A 374 -22.08 -30.73 18.02
N TYR A 375 -20.86 -31.25 18.16
CA TYR A 375 -20.54 -32.67 18.18
C TYR A 375 -19.76 -33.01 19.43
N SER A 376 -20.12 -34.11 20.09
CA SER A 376 -19.26 -34.73 21.09
C SER A 376 -18.24 -35.63 20.40
N VAL A 377 -16.96 -35.41 20.67
CA VAL A 377 -15.84 -36.05 19.96
C VAL A 377 -14.88 -36.70 20.93
N THR A 378 -14.19 -37.73 20.46
CA THR A 378 -13.06 -38.35 21.16
C THR A 378 -11.74 -38.05 20.46
N ALA A 379 -10.66 -38.10 21.22
CA ALA A 379 -9.31 -37.91 20.73
C ALA A 379 -8.99 -38.82 19.53
N GLY A 380 -8.47 -38.22 18.45
CA GLY A 380 -8.09 -38.96 17.25
C GLY A 380 -9.26 -39.41 16.37
N GLN A 381 -10.51 -39.07 16.71
CA GLN A 381 -11.68 -39.53 15.96
C GLN A 381 -11.66 -39.02 14.51
N SER A 382 -11.79 -39.93 13.55
CA SER A 382 -11.76 -39.61 12.13
C SER A 382 -13.05 -38.95 11.66
N PHE A 383 -12.93 -38.01 10.73
CA PHE A 383 -14.03 -37.37 10.01
C PHE A 383 -13.75 -37.30 8.52
N SER A 384 -14.80 -37.12 7.73
CA SER A 384 -14.72 -36.76 6.31
C SER A 384 -15.46 -35.45 6.05
N TYR A 385 -15.04 -34.73 5.03
CA TYR A 385 -15.66 -33.46 4.67
C TYR A 385 -15.57 -33.17 3.17
N ALA A 386 -16.46 -32.31 2.71
CA ALA A 386 -16.42 -31.70 1.40
C ALA A 386 -16.87 -30.25 1.51
N VAL A 387 -16.05 -29.31 1.07
CA VAL A 387 -16.43 -27.90 0.95
C VAL A 387 -17.08 -27.68 -0.40
N GLY A 388 -18.32 -27.21 -0.39
CA GLY A 388 -19.13 -27.05 -1.60
C GLY A 388 -18.51 -26.05 -2.57
N ALA A 389 -18.29 -26.45 -3.81
CA ALA A 389 -17.90 -25.53 -4.88
C ALA A 389 -19.02 -24.52 -5.18
N GLY A 390 -18.64 -23.33 -5.64
CA GLY A 390 -19.60 -22.38 -6.19
C GLY A 390 -20.18 -22.86 -7.51
N GLY A 391 -21.42 -22.45 -7.80
CA GLY A 391 -22.07 -22.73 -9.07
C GLY A 391 -21.27 -22.13 -10.22
N THR A 392 -21.14 -22.88 -11.31
CA THR A 392 -20.48 -22.40 -12.52
C THR A 392 -21.45 -21.60 -13.39
N GLY A 393 -21.07 -20.38 -13.75
CA GLY A 393 -21.86 -19.60 -14.70
C GLY A 393 -21.81 -20.25 -16.08
N ASN A 394 -22.97 -20.49 -16.69
CA ASN A 394 -23.06 -20.92 -18.09
C ASN A 394 -23.50 -19.75 -18.96
N SER A 395 -22.86 -19.57 -20.12
CA SER A 395 -23.35 -18.64 -21.13
C SER A 395 -24.67 -19.18 -21.69
N TRP A 396 -25.73 -18.39 -21.56
CA TRP A 396 -27.02 -18.61 -22.24
C TRP A 396 -27.90 -19.72 -21.66
N ALA A 397 -27.81 -19.96 -20.35
CA ALA A 397 -28.67 -20.89 -19.64
C ALA A 397 -28.99 -20.38 -18.22
N ASP A 398 -29.84 -21.11 -17.51
CA ASP A 398 -29.97 -20.98 -16.05
C ASP A 398 -28.58 -21.12 -15.40
N GLY A 399 -28.34 -20.35 -14.35
CA GLY A 399 -27.17 -20.53 -13.49
C GLY A 399 -27.20 -21.90 -12.84
N ASN A 400 -26.02 -22.47 -12.61
CA ASN A 400 -25.86 -23.68 -11.83
C ASN A 400 -25.95 -23.39 -10.32
N PRO A 401 -26.58 -24.27 -9.54
CA PRO A 401 -26.55 -24.20 -8.09
C PRO A 401 -25.13 -24.42 -7.56
N GLY A 402 -24.83 -23.85 -6.40
CA GLY A 402 -23.64 -24.20 -5.64
C GLY A 402 -23.75 -25.61 -5.06
N ALA A 403 -22.62 -26.27 -4.84
CA ALA A 403 -22.59 -27.56 -4.18
C ALA A 403 -22.75 -27.41 -2.66
N ALA A 404 -23.24 -28.47 -2.02
CA ALA A 404 -23.35 -28.51 -0.56
C ALA A 404 -21.97 -28.65 0.10
N THR A 405 -21.82 -28.04 1.28
CA THR A 405 -20.70 -28.30 2.19
C THR A 405 -21.13 -29.35 3.20
N THR A 406 -20.40 -30.47 3.29
CA THR A 406 -20.72 -31.58 4.19
C THR A 406 -19.59 -31.86 5.16
N PHE A 407 -19.93 -32.25 6.39
CA PHE A 407 -19.00 -32.78 7.38
C PHE A 407 -19.61 -34.00 8.06
N THR A 408 -18.90 -35.12 8.05
CA THR A 408 -19.38 -36.38 8.62
C THR A 408 -18.45 -36.86 9.73
N LEU A 409 -19.00 -37.09 10.92
CA LEU A 409 -18.31 -37.60 12.09
C LEU A 409 -19.17 -38.68 12.75
N GLY A 410 -18.59 -39.87 12.98
CA GLY A 410 -19.31 -40.97 13.65
C GLY A 410 -20.64 -41.36 12.99
N GLY A 411 -20.73 -41.22 11.66
CA GLY A 411 -21.95 -41.48 10.89
C GLY A 411 -22.97 -40.34 10.87
N THR A 412 -22.79 -39.28 11.66
CA THR A 412 -23.66 -38.09 11.64
C THR A 412 -23.10 -37.06 10.66
N THR A 413 -23.94 -36.51 9.78
CA THR A 413 -23.51 -35.57 8.73
C THR A 413 -24.19 -34.20 8.87
N LEU A 414 -23.38 -33.15 9.03
CA LEU A 414 -23.78 -31.77 8.80
C LEU A 414 -23.84 -31.53 7.29
N THR A 415 -24.95 -31.00 6.79
CA THR A 415 -25.08 -30.59 5.38
C THR A 415 -25.49 -29.13 5.31
N CYS A 416 -24.66 -28.31 4.67
CA CYS A 416 -24.93 -26.91 4.38
C CYS A 416 -25.27 -26.81 2.89
N ALA A 417 -26.54 -26.63 2.56
CA ALA A 417 -27.00 -26.59 1.17
C ALA A 417 -26.33 -25.45 0.38
N GLY A 418 -25.99 -25.72 -0.88
CA GLY A 418 -25.53 -24.67 -1.79
C GLY A 418 -26.66 -23.74 -2.22
N GLY A 419 -26.30 -22.56 -2.70
CA GLY A 419 -27.24 -21.56 -3.20
C GLY A 419 -27.80 -21.96 -4.56
N ASN A 420 -29.05 -21.60 -4.82
CA ASN A 420 -29.68 -21.85 -6.13
C ASN A 420 -29.00 -21.05 -7.23
N GLY A 421 -28.94 -21.60 -8.43
CA GLY A 421 -28.56 -20.84 -9.61
C GLY A 421 -29.66 -19.87 -10.06
N GLY A 422 -29.25 -18.75 -10.66
CA GLY A 422 -30.15 -17.77 -11.22
C GLY A 422 -30.96 -18.34 -12.40
N LYS A 423 -32.16 -17.81 -12.64
CA LYS A 423 -33.01 -18.26 -13.75
C LYS A 423 -32.92 -17.32 -14.96
N SER A 424 -32.85 -17.92 -16.15
CA SER A 424 -32.88 -17.23 -17.44
C SER A 424 -34.32 -17.18 -17.94
N GLN A 425 -34.83 -15.97 -18.23
CA GLN A 425 -36.17 -15.83 -18.80
C GLN A 425 -36.12 -15.86 -20.33
N SER A 426 -36.76 -16.85 -20.94
CA SER A 426 -37.10 -16.82 -22.36
C SER A 426 -38.53 -16.31 -22.53
N GLY A 427 -38.71 -15.00 -22.76
CA GLY A 427 -40.02 -14.46 -23.14
C GLY A 427 -40.24 -13.00 -22.76
N TYR A 428 -40.73 -12.22 -23.71
CA TYR A 428 -41.07 -10.78 -23.63
C TYR A 428 -42.29 -10.46 -22.75
N SER A 429 -42.58 -11.23 -21.70
CA SER A 429 -43.82 -11.06 -20.93
C SER A 429 -43.56 -11.02 -19.43
N ASN A 430 -43.53 -9.78 -18.94
CA ASN A 430 -43.97 -9.25 -17.65
C ASN A 430 -43.54 -9.97 -16.35
N GLY A 431 -42.66 -9.30 -15.59
CA GLY A 431 -42.46 -9.49 -14.14
C GLY A 431 -41.76 -10.78 -13.74
N GLY A 432 -40.42 -10.80 -13.78
CA GLY A 432 -39.64 -11.97 -13.44
C GLY A 432 -39.46 -12.22 -11.95
N THR A 433 -39.49 -13.51 -11.56
CA THR A 433 -39.18 -14.00 -10.22
C THR A 433 -37.70 -14.35 -10.13
N GLY A 434 -37.00 -13.69 -9.20
CA GLY A 434 -35.58 -13.88 -8.94
C GLY A 434 -35.29 -15.27 -8.45
N GLY A 435 -34.01 -15.61 -8.37
CA GLY A 435 -33.56 -16.87 -7.80
C GLY A 435 -34.20 -17.06 -6.43
N ARG A 436 -35.26 -17.88 -6.35
CA ARG A 436 -35.93 -18.18 -5.09
C ARG A 436 -34.90 -18.84 -4.16
N ASN A 437 -35.05 -18.61 -2.86
CA ASN A 437 -34.25 -19.24 -1.82
C ASN A 437 -34.12 -20.75 -2.10
N GLY A 438 -32.92 -21.29 -1.90
CA GLY A 438 -32.62 -22.71 -2.01
C GLY A 438 -33.26 -23.52 -0.90
N GLY A 439 -34.59 -23.68 -0.95
CA GLY A 439 -35.32 -24.57 -0.08
C GLY A 439 -36.69 -24.04 0.32
N ASP A 440 -37.67 -24.13 -0.57
CA ASP A 440 -38.97 -24.61 -0.11
C ASP A 440 -38.93 -26.12 -0.32
N GLY A 441 -38.66 -26.85 0.77
CA GLY A 441 -39.00 -28.26 0.81
C GLY A 441 -40.51 -28.36 0.60
N VAL A 442 -40.92 -28.87 -0.56
CA VAL A 442 -42.26 -29.41 -0.85
C VAL A 442 -43.40 -28.59 -0.23
N TYR A 443 -43.90 -27.56 -0.91
CA TYR A 443 -45.35 -27.35 -1.05
C TYR A 443 -45.62 -26.32 -2.15
N SER A 444 -46.42 -26.70 -3.14
CA SER A 444 -46.98 -25.78 -4.12
C SER A 444 -47.94 -24.82 -3.41
N GLY A 445 -47.57 -23.55 -3.28
CA GLY A 445 -48.44 -22.53 -2.73
C GLY A 445 -47.99 -21.14 -3.14
N THR A 446 -48.74 -20.53 -4.05
CA THR A 446 -48.67 -19.11 -4.38
C THR A 446 -48.93 -18.27 -3.12
N GLY A 447 -47.98 -17.44 -2.69
CA GLY A 447 -48.24 -16.48 -1.60
C GLY A 447 -47.04 -15.63 -1.17
N ASN A 448 -47.18 -14.31 -1.32
CA ASN A 448 -46.39 -13.26 -0.68
C ASN A 448 -46.34 -13.45 0.84
N TYR A 449 -45.15 -13.38 1.46
CA TYR A 449 -44.96 -13.01 2.87
C TYR A 449 -43.60 -12.29 3.00
N GLY A 450 -43.48 -11.04 3.47
CA GLY A 450 -44.29 -10.35 4.48
C GLY A 450 -43.95 -10.93 5.85
N GLY A 451 -43.04 -10.30 6.59
CA GLY A 451 -42.41 -10.86 7.78
C GLY A 451 -43.38 -11.31 8.89
N GLY A 452 -42.89 -12.22 9.73
CA GLY A 452 -43.58 -12.69 10.94
C GLY A 452 -43.17 -14.13 11.25
N GLY A 453 -42.41 -14.31 12.33
CA GLY A 453 -41.83 -15.61 12.71
C GLY A 453 -42.84 -16.63 13.25
N SER A 454 -42.39 -17.88 13.30
CA SER A 454 -42.88 -18.88 14.27
C SER A 454 -41.92 -20.07 14.37
N PRO A 455 -41.98 -20.86 15.46
CA PRO A 455 -40.82 -21.25 16.24
C PRO A 455 -40.49 -22.74 16.08
N TYR A 456 -39.35 -23.12 16.67
CA TYR A 456 -38.79 -24.48 16.81
C TYR A 456 -37.67 -24.88 15.82
N ASN A 457 -36.46 -24.46 16.22
CA ASN A 457 -35.34 -25.35 16.57
C ASN A 457 -34.57 -26.07 15.44
N SER A 458 -33.70 -25.33 14.74
CA SER A 458 -32.22 -25.54 14.74
C SER A 458 -31.50 -24.63 13.72
N GLY A 459 -31.10 -23.44 14.18
CA GLY A 459 -29.77 -22.87 13.92
C GLY A 459 -29.35 -22.32 12.55
N GLY A 460 -30.16 -22.34 11.48
CA GLY A 460 -29.77 -21.76 10.18
C GLY A 460 -30.34 -20.36 9.93
N ALA A 461 -29.50 -19.38 9.58
CA ALA A 461 -29.95 -18.12 8.99
C ALA A 461 -29.89 -18.23 7.45
N PRO A 462 -31.01 -18.03 6.72
CA PRO A 462 -30.99 -18.10 5.26
C PRO A 462 -30.18 -16.94 4.66
N GLY A 463 -29.35 -17.22 3.66
CA GLY A 463 -28.77 -16.18 2.81
C GLY A 463 -29.88 -15.49 1.99
N LYS A 464 -29.75 -14.19 1.69
CA LYS A 464 -30.79 -13.49 0.91
C LYS A 464 -30.76 -13.94 -0.55
N ALA A 465 -31.93 -14.00 -1.18
CA ALA A 465 -32.09 -14.17 -2.62
C ALA A 465 -31.33 -13.07 -3.40
N GLY A 466 -30.80 -13.43 -4.57
CA GLY A 466 -30.40 -12.44 -5.58
C GLY A 466 -31.62 -11.68 -6.07
N SER A 467 -31.46 -10.41 -6.43
CA SER A 467 -32.58 -9.60 -6.93
C SER A 467 -32.72 -9.71 -8.45
N ASP A 468 -33.97 -9.62 -8.90
CA ASP A 468 -34.30 -9.46 -10.32
C ASP A 468 -33.77 -8.15 -10.87
N ALA A 469 -33.37 -8.19 -12.14
CA ALA A 469 -33.21 -6.98 -12.91
C ALA A 469 -34.56 -6.33 -13.23
N ALA A 470 -34.67 -5.02 -13.00
CA ALA A 470 -35.67 -4.23 -13.72
C ALA A 470 -35.40 -4.29 -15.24
N PRO A 471 -36.41 -4.14 -16.12
CA PRO A 471 -36.19 -4.05 -17.56
C PRO A 471 -35.11 -2.99 -17.86
N GLY A 472 -34.00 -3.42 -18.47
CA GLY A 472 -32.84 -2.54 -18.79
C GLY A 472 -31.61 -2.67 -17.88
N TYR A 473 -31.70 -3.32 -16.72
CA TYR A 473 -30.56 -3.52 -15.80
C TYR A 473 -30.11 -4.99 -15.72
N GLY A 474 -28.98 -5.28 -15.07
CA GLY A 474 -28.50 -6.62 -14.71
C GLY A 474 -28.98 -7.04 -13.31
N GLY A 475 -29.01 -8.34 -13.01
CA GLY A 475 -29.44 -8.87 -11.71
C GLY A 475 -28.32 -8.88 -10.68
N TYR A 476 -28.62 -8.55 -9.41
CA TYR A 476 -27.64 -8.59 -8.32
C TYR A 476 -27.60 -9.99 -7.68
N GLY A 477 -26.41 -10.45 -7.31
CA GLY A 477 -26.25 -11.68 -6.54
C GLY A 477 -26.85 -11.53 -5.13
N GLY A 478 -27.22 -12.65 -4.50
CA GLY A 478 -27.73 -12.63 -3.13
C GLY A 478 -26.75 -12.00 -2.14
N TYR A 479 -27.23 -11.06 -1.31
CA TYR A 479 -26.45 -10.39 -0.25
C TYR A 479 -26.82 -10.95 1.13
N GLY A 480 -25.89 -11.56 1.86
CA GLY A 480 -26.19 -12.03 3.23
C GLY A 480 -25.04 -12.76 3.89
N TYR A 481 -25.29 -13.31 5.08
CA TYR A 481 -24.37 -14.22 5.76
C TYR A 481 -24.31 -15.53 4.93
N GLY A 482 -23.27 -15.68 4.11
CA GLY A 482 -23.10 -16.84 3.22
C GLY A 482 -22.11 -16.60 2.08
N ALA A 483 -21.76 -17.64 1.34
CA ALA A 483 -20.96 -17.54 0.12
C ALA A 483 -21.76 -16.78 -0.94
N GLY A 484 -21.28 -15.60 -1.37
CA GLY A 484 -22.01 -14.70 -2.26
C GLY A 484 -22.36 -15.38 -3.59
N GLY A 485 -23.59 -15.16 -4.06
CA GLY A 485 -24.04 -15.65 -5.37
C GLY A 485 -23.49 -14.79 -6.51
N GLY A 486 -23.31 -15.39 -7.69
CA GLY A 486 -22.83 -14.69 -8.87
C GLY A 486 -23.86 -13.70 -9.43
N GLY A 487 -23.43 -12.50 -9.80
CA GLY A 487 -24.27 -11.50 -10.48
C GLY A 487 -24.41 -11.78 -11.98
N ALA A 488 -25.30 -11.04 -12.67
CA ALA A 488 -25.49 -11.17 -14.11
C ALA A 488 -25.50 -9.79 -14.81
N VAL A 489 -24.78 -9.67 -15.93
CA VAL A 489 -24.71 -8.45 -16.76
C VAL A 489 -25.34 -8.73 -18.14
N ARG A 490 -26.10 -7.78 -18.70
CA ARG A 490 -26.57 -7.86 -20.10
C ARG A 490 -25.39 -7.72 -21.07
N SER A 491 -25.45 -8.35 -22.25
CA SER A 491 -24.45 -8.12 -23.31
C SER A 491 -24.37 -6.63 -23.67
N ALA A 492 -23.15 -6.13 -23.88
CA ALA A 492 -22.90 -4.74 -24.29
C ALA A 492 -23.61 -4.37 -25.61
N ASP A 493 -23.86 -5.36 -26.47
CA ASP A 493 -24.57 -5.20 -27.75
C ASP A 493 -26.02 -4.72 -27.60
N TYR A 494 -26.61 -4.79 -26.40
CA TYR A 494 -27.99 -4.41 -26.10
C TYR A 494 -28.10 -3.27 -25.06
N GLY A 495 -27.05 -2.48 -24.84
CA GLY A 495 -27.12 -1.21 -24.10
C GLY A 495 -27.16 -1.29 -22.57
N GLY A 496 -26.77 -2.43 -21.97
CA GLY A 496 -26.72 -2.56 -20.51
C GLY A 496 -25.42 -2.04 -19.89
N THR A 497 -25.49 -0.96 -19.12
CA THR A 497 -24.37 -0.45 -18.30
C THR A 497 -24.75 -0.45 -16.82
N GLY A 498 -24.35 -1.47 -16.06
CA GLY A 498 -24.58 -1.51 -14.61
C GLY A 498 -23.64 -2.50 -13.91
N PRO A 499 -23.13 -2.17 -12.70
CA PRO A 499 -22.26 -3.06 -11.94
C PRO A 499 -23.05 -4.25 -11.38
N ALA A 500 -22.73 -5.46 -11.81
CA ALA A 500 -23.18 -6.69 -11.14
C ALA A 500 -22.34 -6.89 -9.88
N GLY A 501 -23.00 -6.91 -8.71
CA GLY A 501 -22.34 -7.15 -7.42
C GLY A 501 -23.01 -8.29 -6.66
N GLY A 502 -22.20 -9.12 -6.01
CA GLY A 502 -22.62 -10.06 -4.98
C GLY A 502 -21.71 -9.86 -3.76
N GLY A 503 -22.28 -9.44 -2.62
CA GLY A 503 -21.54 -9.21 -1.39
C GLY A 503 -21.41 -10.49 -0.56
N ALA A 504 -20.20 -10.85 -0.17
CA ALA A 504 -19.97 -11.90 0.82
C ALA A 504 -20.15 -11.33 2.24
N GLY A 505 -20.98 -11.99 3.06
CA GLY A 505 -21.06 -11.73 4.50
C GLY A 505 -20.02 -12.56 5.25
N GLY A 506 -19.12 -11.91 5.97
CA GLY A 506 -18.17 -12.57 6.87
C GLY A 506 -18.79 -13.01 8.19
N TRP A 507 -18.19 -14.00 8.84
CA TRP A 507 -18.45 -14.31 10.24
C TRP A 507 -17.98 -13.13 11.13
N PRO A 508 -18.65 -12.83 12.25
CA PRO A 508 -18.19 -11.81 13.20
C PRO A 508 -16.79 -12.07 13.80
N SER A 509 -16.29 -13.31 13.72
CA SER A 509 -15.06 -13.73 14.39
C SER A 509 -14.13 -14.65 13.55
N GLY A 510 -14.24 -14.64 12.22
CA GLY A 510 -13.43 -15.50 11.34
C GLY A 510 -13.09 -14.85 9.99
N PRO A 511 -12.15 -15.41 9.21
CA PRO A 511 -11.81 -14.90 7.90
C PRO A 511 -13.03 -14.88 6.97
N GLN A 512 -13.19 -13.79 6.22
CA GLN A 512 -14.30 -13.59 5.29
C GLN A 512 -14.28 -14.65 4.18
N ALA A 513 -15.46 -15.20 3.83
CA ALA A 513 -15.62 -15.85 2.52
C ALA A 513 -15.35 -14.79 1.43
N GLY A 514 -14.60 -15.15 0.39
CA GLY A 514 -14.20 -14.22 -0.67
C GLY A 514 -15.40 -13.52 -1.33
N GLN A 515 -15.22 -12.27 -1.75
CA GLN A 515 -16.20 -11.57 -2.58
C GLN A 515 -16.27 -12.24 -3.96
N GLY A 516 -17.47 -12.32 -4.55
CA GLY A 516 -17.64 -12.88 -5.89
C GLY A 516 -16.77 -12.13 -6.90
N GLN A 517 -16.03 -12.87 -7.73
CA GLN A 517 -15.17 -12.24 -8.73
C GLN A 517 -16.01 -11.59 -9.84
N PHE A 518 -15.65 -10.35 -10.16
CA PHE A 518 -16.16 -9.63 -11.33
C PHE A 518 -15.60 -10.28 -12.60
N ALA A 519 -16.33 -11.20 -13.21
CA ALA A 519 -16.01 -11.65 -14.55
C ALA A 519 -16.48 -10.58 -15.55
N ASN A 520 -15.52 -9.92 -16.18
CA ASN A 520 -15.76 -8.98 -17.27
C ASN A 520 -16.21 -9.79 -18.50
N VAL A 521 -17.32 -9.37 -19.11
CA VAL A 521 -17.78 -9.72 -20.47
C VAL A 521 -18.46 -11.11 -20.65
N VAL A 522 -19.78 -11.07 -20.86
CA VAL A 522 -20.65 -12.02 -21.60
C VAL A 522 -21.13 -13.33 -20.93
N ALA A 523 -20.68 -13.69 -19.71
CA ALA A 523 -21.14 -14.90 -19.01
C ALA A 523 -21.69 -14.63 -17.59
N GLY A 524 -22.68 -15.42 -17.13
CA GLY A 524 -23.22 -15.34 -15.78
C GLY A 524 -22.12 -15.49 -14.72
N GLY A 525 -22.15 -14.69 -13.64
CA GLY A 525 -21.11 -14.70 -12.63
C GLY A 525 -21.04 -16.04 -11.88
N TYR A 526 -19.83 -16.48 -11.56
CA TYR A 526 -19.61 -17.68 -10.72
C TYR A 526 -20.07 -17.43 -9.28
N GLY A 527 -20.62 -18.45 -8.65
CA GLY A 527 -20.82 -18.45 -7.20
C GLY A 527 -19.50 -18.66 -6.46
N ASN A 528 -19.41 -18.21 -5.21
CA ASN A 528 -18.23 -18.49 -4.38
C ASN A 528 -18.24 -19.92 -3.83
N ALA A 529 -17.05 -20.47 -3.57
CA ALA A 529 -16.91 -21.69 -2.80
C ALA A 529 -17.43 -21.49 -1.36
N GLY A 530 -17.90 -22.59 -0.78
CA GLY A 530 -18.34 -22.67 0.60
C GLY A 530 -17.17 -22.53 1.59
N TYR A 531 -17.49 -22.72 2.86
CA TYR A 531 -16.54 -22.62 3.96
C TYR A 531 -16.85 -23.70 4.99
N LEU A 532 -15.83 -24.23 5.66
CA LEU A 532 -16.01 -25.19 6.75
C LEU A 532 -14.96 -24.98 7.82
N GLN A 533 -15.40 -24.94 9.08
CA GLN A 533 -14.51 -24.89 10.23
C GLN A 533 -14.99 -25.77 11.38
N ILE A 534 -14.02 -26.19 12.19
CA ILE A 534 -14.23 -26.87 13.46
C ILE A 534 -13.66 -25.97 14.55
N GLN A 535 -14.51 -25.48 15.44
CA GLN A 535 -14.10 -24.74 16.63
C GLN A 535 -14.12 -25.69 17.83
N TYR A 536 -13.01 -25.75 18.55
CA TYR A 536 -12.88 -26.57 19.74
C TYR A 536 -13.31 -25.77 20.97
N THR A 537 -14.20 -26.33 21.78
CA THR A 537 -14.65 -25.66 23.01
C THR A 537 -13.66 -25.93 24.13
N ASN A 538 -13.25 -24.90 24.87
CA ASN A 538 -12.32 -25.00 26.02
C ASN A 538 -11.04 -25.76 25.66
N TRP A 539 -10.36 -25.32 24.59
CA TRP A 539 -9.07 -25.88 24.19
C TRP A 539 -8.06 -25.83 25.33
#